data_AF-A0A7S4FIP8-F1
#
_entry.id   AF-A0A7S4FIP8-F1
#
_cell.length_a   1.000
_cell.length_b   1.000
_cell.length_c   1.000
_cell.angle_alpha   90.00
_cell.angle_beta   90.00
_cell.angle_gamma   90.00
#
_symmetry.space_group_name_H-M   'P 1'
#
loop_
_entity.id
_entity.type
_entity.pdbx_description
1 polymer ?
#
loop_
_entity_poly.entity_id
_entity_poly.type
_entity_poly.pdbx_seq_one_letter_code
_entity_poly.pdbx_strand_id
1 'polypeptide(L)'
;MAASVRSGSTSDAGPSFSSPSTASLPAKRIDLYSHAAEDAPARTESWAAISQKLDAISAFRSTHKQHTVREQLRASITEERTLRPMLGHKTYFEVGFHNPYKSDHCFTVHVQRALTETATQEIQLVTSLEEWKKLCVEEGHPVPHAGCPVGNAVYAKGHAQVRLPFKFKSFALPAERSEERVVYRIVVKCGSGEDVRQVLINVQPQPVVVHQSFRIFCASEQPLVRWLFVDTLPPKKTNPQQAHELGIQIGEPEAGSHATKWIVSNNKHMKLASFIHRIDCGGQRVEHHEYVELRMPGNQLKGTLSCYLLLYSDSFMHQVWEVWHLEMVCCHHKIVNAQVGCTNQILLPLHVMWNDIPQKEEPLQLACAASHPDFQLVEVQECGNLQVAYHPKLPSHSVFYVNTVDQVRNSALSTFLVEIRANYPAPTRRWSETIPPPGRSSVVRRIPFSNLYYNRKTFSVFTTSPQYLKLYPTRFALDPDQSEPLIFTFSGLNLPGRWQFYVFVNTADDDQTEECLEINLTVLNMRAVMSGQGQRSGHQ
;
A
#
# COMPACT_ATOMS: atom_id res chain seq x y z
N MET A 1 -36.43 34.60 -0.24
CA MET A 1 -36.04 35.91 0.29
C MET A 1 -34.88 36.42 -0.54
N ALA A 2 -35.17 37.42 -1.35
CA ALA A 2 -34.24 38.13 -2.22
C ALA A 2 -34.00 39.53 -1.64
N ALA A 3 -32.76 40.01 -1.69
CA ALA A 3 -32.36 41.43 -1.64
C ALA A 3 -30.88 41.44 -2.04
N SER A 4 -30.38 41.98 -3.15
CA SER A 4 -30.76 43.09 -4.03
C SER A 4 -30.62 44.49 -3.42
N VAL A 5 -29.47 45.11 -3.75
CA VAL A 5 -29.31 46.45 -4.37
C VAL A 5 -29.49 47.71 -3.50
N ARG A 6 -28.44 48.57 -3.45
CA ARG A 6 -28.35 49.98 -3.92
C ARG A 6 -27.10 50.68 -3.33
N SER A 7 -26.10 51.09 -4.12
CA SER A 7 -25.96 52.34 -4.93
C SER A 7 -25.89 53.62 -4.07
N GLY A 8 -24.98 54.58 -4.21
CA GLY A 8 -23.89 54.81 -5.17
C GLY A 8 -23.32 56.25 -5.02
N SER A 9 -22.48 56.65 -5.98
CA SER A 9 -21.94 57.99 -6.31
C SER A 9 -20.97 58.64 -5.29
N THR A 10 -19.81 59.18 -5.70
CA THR A 10 -19.63 60.21 -6.72
C THR A 10 -18.29 60.13 -7.50
N SER A 11 -18.35 60.60 -8.75
CA SER A 11 -17.24 61.06 -9.61
C SER A 11 -16.43 62.20 -8.92
N ASP A 12 -15.23 62.61 -9.32
CA ASP A 12 -14.73 62.89 -10.67
C ASP A 12 -13.21 63.18 -10.67
N ALA A 13 -12.63 63.31 -11.86
CA ALA A 13 -11.28 63.79 -12.24
C ALA A 13 -10.15 62.75 -12.44
N GLY A 14 -9.80 62.54 -13.72
CA GLY A 14 -8.70 61.70 -14.20
C GLY A 14 -7.29 62.28 -13.98
N PRO A 15 -6.26 61.56 -14.45
CA PRO A 15 -5.63 62.02 -15.69
C PRO A 15 -5.12 60.92 -16.64
N SER A 16 -5.14 61.31 -17.93
CA SER A 16 -4.30 60.96 -19.09
C SER A 16 -3.42 59.69 -19.09
N PHE A 17 -3.64 58.89 -20.15
CA PHE A 17 -2.71 57.93 -20.74
C PHE A 17 -1.44 58.60 -21.31
N SER A 18 -0.28 58.02 -21.02
CA SER A 18 0.96 58.22 -21.79
C SER A 18 1.74 56.90 -21.91
N SER A 19 2.14 56.59 -23.15
CA SER A 19 2.87 55.39 -23.59
C SER A 19 4.23 55.18 -22.87
N PRO A 20 4.74 53.94 -22.72
CA PRO A 20 6.10 53.73 -22.28
C PRO A 20 7.09 53.91 -23.45
N SER A 21 7.91 54.96 -23.38
CA SER A 21 9.00 55.22 -24.31
C SER A 21 10.22 54.34 -23.98
N THR A 22 10.82 53.82 -25.05
CA THR A 22 12.19 53.34 -25.22
C THR A 22 13.21 53.93 -24.22
N ALA A 23 13.70 53.09 -23.31
CA ALA A 23 14.85 53.41 -22.47
C ALA A 23 16.16 53.15 -23.24
N SER A 24 16.79 54.23 -23.70
CA SER A 24 18.14 54.24 -24.25
C SER A 24 19.18 54.12 -23.14
N LEU A 25 20.08 53.13 -23.24
CA LEU A 25 21.26 52.99 -22.39
C LEU A 25 22.21 54.20 -22.56
N PRO A 26 22.84 54.73 -21.50
CA PRO A 26 23.70 55.89 -21.59
C PRO A 26 25.05 55.52 -22.23
N ALA A 27 25.41 56.28 -23.27
CA ALA A 27 26.73 56.27 -23.89
C ALA A 27 27.77 56.81 -22.89
N LYS A 28 28.54 55.92 -22.26
CA LYS A 28 29.77 56.30 -21.56
C LYS A 28 30.85 56.60 -22.61
N ARG A 29 30.99 57.89 -22.90
CA ARG A 29 32.13 58.49 -23.62
C ARG A 29 33.37 58.30 -22.75
N ILE A 30 34.29 57.44 -23.18
CA ILE A 30 35.61 57.29 -22.57
C ILE A 30 36.49 58.36 -23.21
N ASP A 31 36.61 59.50 -22.53
CA ASP A 31 37.59 60.53 -22.88
C ASP A 31 38.98 60.02 -22.45
N LEU A 32 39.71 59.47 -23.41
CA LEU A 32 41.16 59.27 -23.32
C LEU A 32 41.83 60.62 -23.57
N TYR A 33 42.49 61.18 -22.56
CA TYR A 33 43.81 61.84 -22.58
C TYR A 33 43.95 62.71 -21.34
N SER A 34 44.72 62.25 -20.35
CA SER A 34 45.82 63.03 -19.74
C SER A 34 46.34 62.34 -18.48
N HIS A 35 47.67 62.31 -18.40
CA HIS A 35 48.53 62.11 -17.23
C HIS A 35 49.25 60.76 -17.06
N ALA A 36 50.56 60.97 -16.95
CA ALA A 36 51.57 60.20 -16.23
C ALA A 36 52.17 59.01 -16.97
N ALA A 37 53.29 59.31 -17.64
CA ALA A 37 54.42 58.42 -17.78
C ALA A 37 54.86 57.92 -16.41
N GLU A 38 54.99 56.60 -16.25
CA GLU A 38 56.05 55.90 -15.53
C GLU A 38 55.86 54.39 -15.76
N ASP A 39 56.97 53.71 -16.05
CA ASP A 39 57.15 52.25 -16.17
C ASP A 39 56.47 51.49 -17.34
N ALA A 40 57.12 51.53 -18.51
CA ALA A 40 56.90 50.58 -19.60
C ALA A 40 58.00 49.50 -19.60
N PRO A 41 57.72 48.22 -19.23
CA PRO A 41 58.63 47.13 -19.57
C PRO A 41 58.52 46.82 -21.07
N ALA A 42 59.66 46.64 -21.72
CA ALA A 42 59.79 46.33 -23.14
C ALA A 42 58.83 45.19 -23.58
N ARG A 43 57.82 45.53 -24.37
CA ARG A 43 56.95 44.58 -25.07
C ARG A 43 57.17 44.67 -26.58
N THR A 44 58.33 44.20 -27.04
CA THR A 44 58.46 43.76 -28.44
C THR A 44 57.87 42.37 -28.56
N GLU A 45 56.54 42.28 -28.58
CA GLU A 45 55.90 41.07 -29.10
C GLU A 45 56.22 41.00 -30.61
N SER A 46 56.88 39.92 -31.04
CA SER A 46 57.18 39.68 -32.45
C SER A 46 55.89 39.76 -33.29
N TRP A 47 55.97 40.31 -34.51
CA TRP A 47 54.86 40.33 -35.47
C TRP A 47 54.22 38.95 -35.67
N ALA A 48 54.99 37.87 -35.54
CA ALA A 48 54.48 36.50 -35.56
C ALA A 48 53.54 36.18 -34.38
N ALA A 49 53.85 36.68 -33.18
CA ALA A 49 53.02 36.52 -31.99
C ALA A 49 51.72 37.36 -32.08
N ILE A 50 51.79 38.54 -32.69
CA ILE A 50 50.61 39.38 -32.95
C ILE A 50 49.70 38.71 -33.99
N SER A 51 50.27 38.17 -35.08
CA SER A 51 49.50 37.41 -36.09
C SER A 51 48.82 36.19 -35.48
N GLN A 52 49.52 35.41 -34.65
CA GLN A 52 48.96 34.23 -33.99
C GLN A 52 47.80 34.59 -33.04
N LYS A 53 47.89 35.73 -32.33
CA LYS A 53 46.78 36.25 -31.51
C LYS A 53 45.59 36.70 -32.36
N LEU A 54 45.83 37.36 -33.50
CA LEU A 54 44.76 37.75 -34.42
C LEU A 54 44.06 36.53 -35.04
N ASP A 55 44.81 35.48 -35.37
CA ASP A 55 44.27 34.21 -35.85
C ASP A 55 43.47 33.49 -34.76
N ALA A 56 43.95 33.48 -33.52
CA ALA A 56 43.19 32.96 -32.39
C ALA A 56 41.89 33.74 -32.13
N ILE A 57 41.93 35.07 -32.24
CA ILE A 57 40.74 35.94 -32.10
C ILE A 57 39.76 35.71 -33.25
N SER A 58 40.23 35.54 -34.49
CA SER A 58 39.38 35.29 -35.65
C SER A 58 38.72 33.90 -35.57
N ALA A 59 39.46 32.88 -35.13
CA ALA A 59 38.95 31.53 -34.86
C ALA A 59 37.94 31.51 -33.70
N PHE A 60 38.19 32.28 -32.64
CA PHE A 60 37.24 32.44 -31.53
C PHE A 60 35.96 33.14 -32.01
N ARG A 61 36.08 34.23 -32.78
CA ARG A 61 34.93 34.96 -33.34
C ARG A 61 34.12 34.10 -34.30
N SER A 62 34.76 33.29 -35.15
CA SER A 62 34.07 32.39 -36.07
C SER A 62 33.32 31.29 -35.31
N THR A 63 33.96 30.68 -34.30
CA THR A 63 33.34 29.67 -33.44
C THR A 63 32.18 30.24 -32.63
N HIS A 64 32.36 31.42 -32.03
CA HIS A 64 31.32 32.09 -31.25
C HIS A 64 30.16 32.55 -32.13
N LYS A 65 30.41 33.09 -33.33
CA LYS A 65 29.36 33.44 -34.29
C LYS A 65 28.59 32.19 -34.74
N GLN A 66 29.28 31.10 -35.06
CA GLN A 66 28.63 29.83 -35.41
C GLN A 66 27.80 29.28 -34.24
N HIS A 67 28.30 29.38 -33.01
CA HIS A 67 27.57 29.00 -31.80
C HIS A 67 26.30 29.84 -31.62
N THR A 68 26.41 31.17 -31.67
CA THR A 68 25.27 32.09 -31.51
C THR A 68 24.23 31.91 -32.61
N VAL A 69 24.65 31.73 -33.86
CA VAL A 69 23.73 31.44 -34.98
C VAL A 69 23.03 30.10 -34.79
N ARG A 70 23.76 29.04 -34.37
CA ARG A 70 23.16 27.74 -34.06
C ARG A 70 22.17 27.83 -32.91
N GLU A 71 22.45 28.58 -31.86
CA GLU A 71 21.52 28.79 -30.74
C GLU A 71 20.26 29.56 -31.17
N GLN A 72 20.41 30.60 -32.01
CA GLN A 72 19.26 31.31 -32.57
C GLN A 72 18.39 30.42 -33.49
N LEU A 73 19.02 29.58 -34.33
CA LEU A 73 18.32 28.61 -35.17
C LEU A 73 17.66 27.52 -34.32
N ARG A 74 18.32 27.05 -33.27
CA ARG A 74 17.72 26.10 -32.31
C ARG A 74 16.51 26.71 -31.63
N ALA A 75 16.60 27.96 -31.18
CA ALA A 75 15.49 28.67 -30.57
C ALA A 75 14.30 28.80 -31.54
N SER A 76 14.53 29.05 -32.84
CA SER A 76 13.45 29.20 -33.83
C SER A 76 12.77 27.88 -34.23
N ILE A 77 13.47 26.74 -34.09
CA ILE A 77 12.89 25.40 -34.33
C ILE A 77 12.36 24.72 -33.06
N THR A 78 12.55 25.33 -31.89
CA THR A 78 12.15 24.78 -30.60
C THR A 78 10.69 25.10 -30.29
N GLU A 79 9.90 24.07 -30.07
CA GLU A 79 8.55 24.17 -29.52
C GLU A 79 8.57 23.79 -28.04
N GLU A 80 7.89 24.56 -27.19
CA GLU A 80 7.67 24.18 -25.80
C GLU A 80 6.28 23.57 -25.62
N ARG A 81 6.21 22.45 -24.91
CA ARG A 81 4.95 21.82 -24.51
C ARG A 81 4.97 21.47 -23.04
N THR A 82 3.80 21.47 -22.42
CA THR A 82 3.64 21.06 -21.03
C THR A 82 2.77 19.82 -20.94
N LEU A 83 3.31 18.75 -20.38
CA LEU A 83 2.55 17.55 -20.04
C LEU A 83 2.15 17.61 -18.57
N ARG A 84 0.89 17.25 -18.29
CA ARG A 84 0.36 17.13 -16.94
C ARG A 84 -0.04 15.68 -16.64
N PRO A 85 0.94 14.77 -16.50
CA PRO A 85 0.65 13.36 -16.32
C PRO A 85 0.10 13.07 -14.92
N MET A 86 -0.80 12.09 -14.83
CA MET A 86 -1.19 11.44 -13.59
C MET A 86 -0.24 10.27 -13.29
N LEU A 87 -0.09 9.89 -12.02
CA LEU A 87 0.77 8.79 -11.59
C LEU A 87 0.41 7.49 -12.35
N GLY A 88 1.37 6.90 -13.06
CA GLY A 88 1.23 5.65 -13.81
C GLY A 88 0.38 5.69 -15.08
N HIS A 89 -0.35 6.77 -15.32
CA HIS A 89 -1.14 6.94 -16.53
C HIS A 89 -0.23 7.13 -17.75
N LYS A 90 -0.58 6.52 -18.89
CA LYS A 90 0.11 6.77 -20.15
C LYS A 90 -0.48 8.02 -20.80
N THR A 91 0.30 9.09 -20.87
CA THR A 91 -0.09 10.29 -21.62
C THR A 91 0.46 10.20 -23.04
N TYR A 92 -0.43 10.25 -24.02
CA TYR A 92 -0.07 10.25 -25.43
C TYR A 92 0.08 11.68 -25.98
N PHE A 93 1.02 11.88 -26.91
CA PHE A 93 1.13 13.14 -27.66
C PHE A 93 1.88 12.94 -28.99
N GLU A 94 1.59 13.78 -29.98
CA GLU A 94 2.23 13.72 -31.30
C GLU A 94 3.16 14.91 -31.54
N VAL A 95 4.41 14.66 -31.93
CA VAL A 95 5.32 15.70 -32.40
C VAL A 95 5.32 15.73 -33.92
N GLY A 96 4.82 16.83 -34.49
CA GLY A 96 4.87 17.06 -35.93
C GLY A 96 6.20 17.65 -36.37
N PHE A 97 6.73 17.18 -37.50
CA PHE A 97 7.81 17.86 -38.23
C PHE A 97 7.58 17.79 -39.75
N HIS A 98 8.19 18.70 -40.49
CA HIS A 98 8.18 18.69 -41.95
C HIS A 98 9.56 18.27 -42.45
N ASN A 99 9.61 17.48 -43.52
CA ASN A 99 10.86 17.26 -44.24
C ASN A 99 11.23 18.57 -44.98
N PRO A 100 12.36 19.24 -44.68
CA PRO A 100 12.76 20.46 -45.38
C PRO A 100 13.30 20.18 -46.79
N TYR A 101 13.66 18.94 -47.09
CA TYR A 101 14.28 18.55 -48.36
C TYR A 101 13.25 18.13 -49.40
N LYS A 102 13.59 18.34 -50.68
CA LYS A 102 12.79 17.91 -51.85
C LYS A 102 12.79 16.40 -52.05
N SER A 103 13.83 15.71 -51.59
CA SER A 103 13.97 14.26 -51.69
C SER A 103 13.65 13.57 -50.37
N ASP A 104 13.39 12.27 -50.47
CA ASP A 104 13.09 11.42 -49.31
C ASP A 104 14.31 11.29 -48.41
N HIS A 105 14.10 11.39 -47.10
CA HIS A 105 15.17 11.33 -46.10
C HIS A 105 14.75 10.45 -44.92
N CYS A 106 15.75 9.84 -44.29
CA CYS A 106 15.61 9.16 -43.01
C CYS A 106 16.08 10.09 -41.89
N PHE A 107 15.26 10.21 -40.86
CA PHE A 107 15.49 11.05 -39.68
C PHE A 107 15.65 10.16 -38.46
N THR A 108 16.45 10.61 -37.49
CA THR A 108 16.63 9.93 -36.20
C THR A 108 16.05 10.76 -35.07
N VAL A 109 15.30 10.10 -34.19
CA VAL A 109 14.68 10.70 -33.02
C VAL A 109 15.55 10.46 -31.80
N HIS A 110 15.90 11.53 -31.10
CA HIS A 110 16.66 11.49 -29.85
C HIS A 110 15.83 12.09 -28.73
N VAL A 111 15.76 11.39 -27.60
CA VAL A 111 15.09 11.86 -26.39
C VAL A 111 16.12 11.95 -25.28
N GLN A 112 16.25 13.13 -24.67
CA GLN A 112 17.19 13.43 -23.59
C GLN A 112 16.46 14.08 -22.43
N ARG A 113 16.92 13.86 -21.20
CA ARG A 113 16.47 14.64 -20.04
C ARG A 113 17.44 15.78 -19.82
N ALA A 114 16.95 16.98 -19.54
CA ALA A 114 17.75 18.23 -19.54
C ALA A 114 18.91 18.28 -18.52
N LEU A 115 19.11 17.23 -17.72
CA LEU A 115 20.14 17.15 -16.66
C LEU A 115 20.84 15.78 -16.61
N THR A 116 20.54 14.87 -17.54
CA THR A 116 21.09 13.50 -17.53
C THR A 116 21.29 13.04 -18.97
N GLU A 117 22.52 12.61 -19.32
CA GLU A 117 22.85 12.09 -20.65
C GLU A 117 22.26 10.69 -20.91
N THR A 118 21.57 10.10 -19.94
CA THR A 118 20.96 8.78 -20.04
C THR A 118 19.60 8.83 -20.72
N ALA A 119 19.37 7.86 -21.62
CA ALA A 119 18.06 7.64 -22.24
C ALA A 119 17.00 7.36 -21.16
N THR A 120 15.97 8.20 -21.10
CA THR A 120 14.92 8.07 -20.09
C THR A 120 13.84 7.10 -20.54
N GLN A 121 13.57 6.07 -19.73
CA GLN A 121 12.49 5.10 -19.99
C GLN A 121 11.08 5.71 -19.89
N GLU A 122 10.92 6.94 -19.39
CA GLU A 122 9.62 7.58 -19.16
C GLU A 122 8.96 8.15 -20.43
N ILE A 123 9.75 8.72 -21.36
CA ILE A 123 9.27 9.14 -22.69
C ILE A 123 9.79 8.16 -23.72
N GLN A 124 8.87 7.57 -24.48
CA GLN A 124 9.19 6.59 -25.51
C GLN A 124 8.49 6.93 -26.82
N LEU A 125 9.18 6.70 -27.94
CA LEU A 125 8.57 6.71 -29.26
C LEU A 125 7.75 5.43 -29.43
N VAL A 126 6.53 5.54 -29.93
CA VAL A 126 5.65 4.39 -30.17
C VAL A 126 6.05 3.74 -31.50
N THR A 127 6.59 2.53 -31.43
CA THR A 127 7.07 1.76 -32.59
C THR A 127 6.10 0.68 -33.06
N SER A 128 5.10 0.33 -32.24
CA SER A 128 4.06 -0.64 -32.60
C SER A 128 2.82 0.07 -33.14
N LEU A 129 2.37 -0.36 -34.32
CA LEU A 129 1.17 0.19 -34.96
C LEU A 129 -0.08 -0.12 -34.15
N GLU A 130 -0.15 -1.28 -33.50
CA GLU A 130 -1.28 -1.66 -32.65
C GLU A 130 -1.37 -0.77 -31.41
N GLU A 131 -0.24 -0.50 -30.74
CA GLU A 131 -0.20 0.42 -29.59
C GLU A 131 -0.56 1.84 -30.04
N TRP A 132 -0.05 2.31 -31.19
CA TRP A 132 -0.38 3.63 -31.70
C TRP A 132 -1.88 3.78 -31.99
N LYS A 133 -2.49 2.83 -32.71
CA LYS A 133 -3.92 2.87 -33.01
C LYS A 133 -4.77 2.93 -31.74
N LYS A 134 -4.44 2.15 -30.71
CA LYS A 134 -5.17 2.15 -29.43
C LYS A 134 -5.06 3.49 -28.70
N LEU A 135 -3.84 4.01 -28.54
CA LEU A 135 -3.60 5.31 -27.91
C LEU A 135 -4.35 6.44 -28.63
N CYS A 136 -4.39 6.41 -29.97
CA CYS A 136 -5.17 7.38 -30.74
C CYS A 136 -6.67 7.30 -30.43
N VAL A 137 -7.24 6.10 -30.37
CA VAL A 137 -8.67 5.92 -30.09
C VAL A 137 -9.01 6.40 -28.68
N GLU A 138 -8.21 6.06 -27.69
CA GLU A 138 -8.43 6.42 -26.28
C GLU A 138 -8.36 7.93 -26.05
N GLU A 139 -7.44 8.61 -26.75
CA GLU A 139 -7.21 10.06 -26.61
C GLU A 139 -7.98 10.89 -27.66
N GLY A 140 -8.82 10.24 -28.47
CA GLY A 140 -9.66 10.90 -29.47
C GLY A 140 -8.89 11.47 -30.67
N HIS A 141 -7.69 10.97 -30.94
CA HIS A 141 -6.89 11.35 -32.10
C HIS A 141 -7.23 10.53 -33.35
N PRO A 142 -7.03 11.08 -34.57
CA PRO A 142 -7.21 10.34 -35.81
C PRO A 142 -6.29 9.12 -35.87
N VAL A 143 -6.84 7.96 -36.23
CA VAL A 143 -6.07 6.73 -36.35
C VAL A 143 -5.05 6.86 -37.50
N PRO A 144 -3.77 6.53 -37.27
CA PRO A 144 -2.73 6.65 -38.29
C PRO A 144 -2.98 5.66 -39.44
N HIS A 145 -2.84 6.16 -40.67
CA HIS A 145 -2.92 5.36 -41.90
C HIS A 145 -1.53 4.96 -42.44
N ALA A 146 -0.46 5.51 -41.85
CA ALA A 146 0.93 5.29 -42.24
C ALA A 146 1.66 4.34 -41.26
N GLY A 147 2.83 3.85 -41.69
CA GLY A 147 3.67 2.96 -40.88
C GLY A 147 4.27 3.64 -39.64
N CYS A 148 4.54 2.85 -38.60
CA CYS A 148 5.25 3.31 -37.41
C CYS A 148 6.74 3.60 -37.69
N PRO A 149 7.38 4.45 -36.87
CA PRO A 149 8.83 4.52 -36.78
C PRO A 149 9.44 3.14 -36.49
N VAL A 150 10.61 2.86 -37.08
CA VAL A 150 11.37 1.62 -36.83
C VAL A 150 12.50 1.94 -35.86
N GLY A 151 12.34 1.50 -34.61
CA GLY A 151 13.23 1.91 -33.53
C GLY A 151 13.16 3.42 -33.34
N ASN A 152 14.29 4.11 -33.53
CA ASN A 152 14.36 5.58 -33.48
C ASN A 152 14.41 6.23 -34.87
N ALA A 153 14.30 5.45 -35.94
CA ALA A 153 14.40 5.93 -37.32
C ALA A 153 13.02 6.18 -37.94
N VAL A 154 12.91 7.28 -38.67
CA VAL A 154 11.67 7.76 -39.29
C VAL A 154 11.95 8.11 -40.74
N TYR A 155 11.24 7.46 -41.65
CA TYR A 155 11.30 7.79 -43.07
C TYR A 155 10.23 8.84 -43.43
N ALA A 156 10.65 9.90 -44.13
CA ALA A 156 9.73 10.93 -44.61
C ALA A 156 9.99 11.23 -46.09
N LYS A 157 8.92 11.28 -46.88
CA LYS A 157 8.99 11.70 -48.28
C LYS A 157 9.38 13.18 -48.40
N GLY A 158 9.88 13.58 -49.56
CA GLY A 158 10.18 14.98 -49.88
C GLY A 158 9.01 15.90 -49.53
N HIS A 159 9.27 16.96 -48.75
CA HIS A 159 8.28 17.92 -48.25
C HIS A 159 7.07 17.34 -47.50
N ALA A 160 7.08 16.06 -47.13
CA ALA A 160 5.98 15.46 -46.38
C ALA A 160 5.97 15.95 -44.92
N GLN A 161 4.76 16.12 -44.39
CA GLN A 161 4.56 16.31 -42.96
C GLN A 161 4.46 14.93 -42.29
N VAL A 162 5.22 14.74 -41.21
CA VAL A 162 5.23 13.50 -40.43
C VAL A 162 4.85 13.81 -38.99
N ARG A 163 4.07 12.91 -38.38
CA ARG A 163 3.69 12.97 -36.97
C ARG A 163 4.33 11.81 -36.24
N LEU A 164 5.04 12.13 -35.17
CA LEU A 164 5.76 11.18 -34.34
C LEU A 164 4.96 10.89 -33.08
N PRO A 165 4.52 9.64 -32.86
CA PRO A 165 3.75 9.28 -31.68
C PRO A 165 4.67 9.06 -30.48
N PHE A 166 4.47 9.82 -29.41
CA PHE A 166 5.16 9.63 -28.15
C PHE A 166 4.19 9.21 -27.05
N LYS A 167 4.71 8.41 -26.11
CA LYS A 167 4.04 8.10 -24.85
C LYS A 167 4.93 8.55 -23.69
N PHE A 168 4.32 9.19 -22.71
CA PHE A 168 4.91 9.49 -21.41
C PHE A 168 4.28 8.60 -20.34
N LYS A 169 5.08 7.92 -19.53
CA LYS A 169 4.61 7.18 -18.35
C LYS A 169 5.64 7.29 -17.23
N SER A 170 5.18 7.64 -16.02
CA SER A 170 6.05 7.69 -14.84
C SER A 170 5.36 7.13 -13.61
N PHE A 171 6.15 6.46 -12.77
CA PHE A 171 5.75 5.95 -11.45
C PHE A 171 6.40 6.71 -10.29
N ALA A 172 7.19 7.74 -10.60
CA ALA A 172 7.84 8.57 -9.60
C ALA A 172 6.83 9.53 -8.96
N LEU A 173 6.88 9.66 -7.63
CA LEU A 173 5.95 10.52 -6.90
C LEU A 173 6.33 12.00 -7.09
N PRO A 174 5.35 12.93 -7.01
CA PRO A 174 5.63 14.36 -7.09
C PRO A 174 6.63 14.83 -6.02
N ALA A 175 6.57 14.30 -4.81
CA ALA A 175 7.46 14.65 -3.70
C ALA A 175 8.92 14.15 -3.88
N GLU A 176 9.14 13.11 -4.68
CA GLU A 176 10.48 12.59 -5.01
C GLU A 176 11.16 13.43 -6.11
N ARG A 177 10.40 14.30 -6.77
CA ARG A 177 10.91 15.25 -7.74
C ARG A 177 11.20 16.54 -6.97
N SER A 178 12.49 16.78 -6.70
CA SER A 178 13.03 18.09 -6.33
C SER A 178 12.33 19.19 -7.14
N GLU A 179 12.17 20.41 -6.59
CA GLU A 179 11.51 21.57 -7.21
C GLU A 179 12.04 21.94 -8.63
N GLU A 180 13.08 21.26 -9.09
CA GLU A 180 13.54 21.27 -10.48
C GLU A 180 12.46 20.81 -11.46
N ARG A 181 12.10 21.72 -12.37
CA ARG A 181 11.26 21.42 -13.53
C ARG A 181 11.88 20.25 -14.31
N VAL A 182 11.16 19.13 -14.40
CA VAL A 182 11.57 18.02 -15.23
C VAL A 182 11.30 18.38 -16.68
N VAL A 183 12.38 18.70 -17.42
CA VAL A 183 12.33 19.04 -18.84
C VAL A 183 12.96 17.92 -19.65
N TYR A 184 12.23 17.41 -20.65
CA TYR A 184 12.79 16.51 -21.67
C TYR A 184 12.98 17.27 -22.97
N ARG A 185 14.02 16.90 -23.71
CA ARG A 185 14.34 17.44 -25.02
C ARG A 185 14.20 16.33 -26.05
N ILE A 186 13.25 16.50 -26.96
CA ILE A 186 13.07 15.65 -28.13
C ILE A 186 13.71 16.36 -29.31
N VAL A 187 14.64 15.70 -29.99
CA VAL A 187 15.34 16.24 -31.17
C VAL A 187 15.19 15.28 -32.33
N VAL A 188 14.71 15.78 -33.47
CA VAL A 188 14.69 15.07 -34.74
C VAL A 188 15.88 15.53 -35.56
N LYS A 189 16.77 14.61 -35.92
CA LYS A 189 17.97 14.89 -36.70
C LYS A 189 17.87 14.29 -38.09
N CYS A 190 18.42 14.99 -39.08
CA CYS A 190 18.64 14.42 -40.40
C CYS A 190 19.85 13.46 -40.38
N GLY A 191 19.98 12.57 -41.37
CA GLY A 191 21.17 11.73 -41.55
C GLY A 191 22.50 12.51 -41.65
N SER A 192 22.46 13.80 -41.98
CA SER A 192 23.61 14.72 -41.94
C SER A 192 24.01 15.18 -40.53
N GLY A 193 23.21 14.86 -39.50
CA GLY A 193 23.42 15.26 -38.10
C GLY A 193 22.81 16.62 -37.72
N GLU A 194 22.16 17.31 -38.66
CA GLU A 194 21.51 18.60 -38.41
C GLU A 194 20.18 18.44 -37.66
N ASP A 195 19.91 19.33 -36.71
CA ASP A 195 18.66 19.38 -35.94
C ASP A 195 17.55 19.99 -36.82
N VAL A 196 16.51 19.21 -37.11
CA VAL A 196 15.39 19.62 -37.98
C VAL A 196 14.19 20.07 -37.16
N ARG A 197 13.99 19.45 -35.99
CA ARG A 197 12.93 19.80 -35.05
C ARG A 197 13.41 19.59 -33.63
N GLN A 198 13.07 20.52 -32.75
CA GLN A 198 13.31 20.39 -31.32
C GLN A 198 12.00 20.65 -30.56
N VAL A 199 11.71 19.82 -29.56
CA VAL A 199 10.58 20.02 -28.66
C VAL A 199 11.06 19.87 -27.22
N LEU A 200 10.81 20.89 -26.40
CA LEU A 200 11.01 20.86 -24.96
C LEU A 200 9.71 20.48 -24.28
N ILE A 201 9.73 19.38 -23.54
CA ILE A 201 8.60 18.83 -22.81
C ILE A 201 8.79 19.15 -21.33
N ASN A 202 8.03 20.14 -20.86
CA ASN A 202 7.92 20.50 -19.45
C ASN A 202 6.93 19.55 -18.77
N VAL A 203 7.38 18.74 -17.81
CA VAL A 203 6.50 17.79 -17.10
C VAL A 203 6.08 18.37 -15.76
N GLN A 204 4.78 18.63 -15.62
CA GLN A 204 4.13 19.12 -14.42
C GLN A 204 3.16 18.04 -13.89
N PRO A 205 3.64 17.07 -13.09
CA PRO A 205 2.79 15.97 -12.62
C PRO A 205 1.60 16.47 -11.81
N GLN A 206 0.45 15.83 -11.98
CA GLN A 206 -0.76 16.13 -11.22
C GLN A 206 -0.68 15.54 -9.80
N PRO A 207 -1.44 16.11 -8.83
CA PRO A 207 -1.60 15.49 -7.52
C PRO A 207 -2.07 14.04 -7.63
N VAL A 208 -1.55 13.17 -6.76
CA VAL A 208 -1.92 11.75 -6.75
C VAL A 208 -3.31 11.59 -6.13
N VAL A 209 -4.24 10.98 -6.87
CA VAL A 209 -5.57 10.60 -6.37
C VAL A 209 -5.52 9.18 -5.85
N VAL A 210 -5.73 9.00 -4.55
CA VAL A 210 -5.78 7.69 -3.89
C VAL A 210 -7.22 7.24 -3.78
N HIS A 211 -7.52 6.05 -4.28
CA HIS A 211 -8.85 5.45 -4.28
C HIS A 211 -9.06 4.62 -3.00
N GLN A 212 -8.05 3.88 -2.56
CA GLN A 212 -8.09 3.09 -1.34
C GLN A 212 -6.79 3.22 -0.56
N SER A 213 -6.87 3.20 0.77
CA SER A 213 -5.72 3.27 1.67
C SER A 213 -5.73 2.07 2.62
N PHE A 214 -4.61 1.38 2.69
CA PHE A 214 -4.42 0.23 3.57
C PHE A 214 -3.28 0.50 4.52
N ARG A 215 -3.53 0.30 5.81
CA ARG A 215 -2.48 0.27 6.82
C ARG A 215 -2.23 -1.16 7.24
N ILE A 216 -1.03 -1.67 6.95
CA ILE A 216 -0.66 -3.07 7.15
C ILE A 216 0.46 -3.12 8.17
N PHE A 217 0.17 -3.72 9.32
CA PHE A 217 1.18 -3.96 10.35
C PHE A 217 1.82 -5.34 10.15
N CYS A 218 3.14 -5.40 10.25
CA CYS A 218 3.90 -6.62 9.98
C CYS A 218 5.17 -6.70 10.85
N ALA A 219 5.60 -7.93 11.14
CA ALA A 219 6.87 -8.20 11.81
C ALA A 219 8.05 -7.89 10.88
N SER A 220 9.13 -7.28 11.39
CA SER A 220 10.37 -7.06 10.62
C SER A 220 10.95 -8.37 10.09
N GLU A 221 10.98 -9.40 10.94
CA GLU A 221 11.74 -10.63 10.69
C GLU A 221 11.04 -11.63 9.76
N GLN A 222 9.71 -11.51 9.62
CA GLN A 222 8.90 -12.46 8.87
C GLN A 222 8.55 -11.92 7.48
N PRO A 223 8.42 -12.80 6.46
CA PRO A 223 7.90 -12.40 5.17
C PRO A 223 6.45 -11.94 5.31
N LEU A 224 6.11 -10.82 4.66
CA LEU A 224 4.74 -10.35 4.57
C LEU A 224 4.05 -11.06 3.41
N VAL A 225 2.95 -11.75 3.72
CA VAL A 225 1.99 -12.25 2.72
C VAL A 225 0.60 -11.74 3.11
N ARG A 226 -0.01 -10.93 2.23
CA ARG A 226 -1.35 -10.37 2.45
C ARG A 226 -2.17 -10.43 1.18
N TRP A 227 -3.45 -10.77 1.33
CA TRP A 227 -4.42 -10.76 0.24
C TRP A 227 -5.32 -9.54 0.42
N LEU A 228 -5.34 -8.68 -0.58
CA LEU A 228 -6.23 -7.54 -0.64
C LEU A 228 -7.35 -7.85 -1.64
N PHE A 229 -8.59 -7.67 -1.20
CA PHE A 229 -9.74 -7.85 -2.07
C PHE A 229 -9.80 -6.73 -3.10
N VAL A 230 -9.93 -7.07 -4.38
CA VAL A 230 -10.26 -6.13 -5.43
C VAL A 230 -11.77 -6.14 -5.55
N ASP A 231 -12.41 -5.02 -5.20
CA ASP A 231 -13.84 -4.87 -5.42
C ASP A 231 -14.10 -4.82 -6.92
N THR A 232 -14.32 -5.99 -7.48
CA THR A 232 -14.95 -6.11 -8.77
C THR A 232 -16.41 -5.75 -8.52
N LEU A 233 -16.72 -4.46 -8.64
CA LEU A 233 -18.03 -4.13 -9.20
C LEU A 233 -18.18 -5.07 -10.40
N PRO A 234 -19.20 -5.93 -10.45
CA PRO A 234 -19.39 -6.75 -11.63
C PRO A 234 -19.38 -5.78 -12.81
N PRO A 235 -18.84 -6.17 -13.99
CA PRO A 235 -19.14 -5.39 -15.19
C PRO A 235 -20.65 -5.22 -15.14
N LYS A 236 -21.14 -3.97 -15.18
CA LYS A 236 -22.57 -3.70 -15.30
C LYS A 236 -22.99 -4.45 -16.56
N LYS A 237 -23.43 -5.69 -16.39
CA LYS A 237 -24.09 -6.47 -17.43
C LYS A 237 -25.41 -5.75 -17.55
N THR A 238 -25.45 -4.84 -18.52
CA THR A 238 -26.66 -4.51 -19.26
C THR A 238 -27.53 -5.75 -19.28
N ASN A 239 -28.76 -5.58 -18.79
CA ASN A 239 -29.77 -6.61 -18.67
C ASN A 239 -29.74 -7.50 -19.94
N PRO A 240 -29.66 -8.84 -19.86
CA PRO A 240 -29.51 -9.72 -21.03
C PRO A 240 -30.54 -9.47 -22.15
N GLN A 241 -31.70 -8.92 -21.78
CA GLN A 241 -32.76 -8.53 -22.72
C GLN A 241 -32.40 -7.30 -23.58
N GLN A 242 -31.66 -6.31 -23.05
CA GLN A 242 -31.22 -5.14 -23.82
C GLN A 242 -30.08 -5.45 -24.79
N ALA A 243 -29.23 -6.45 -24.48
CA ALA A 243 -28.15 -6.88 -25.38
C ALA A 243 -28.68 -7.66 -26.61
N HIS A 244 -29.82 -8.35 -26.45
CA HIS A 244 -30.49 -9.05 -27.55
C HIS A 244 -31.17 -8.08 -28.53
N GLU A 245 -31.72 -6.96 -28.04
CA GLU A 245 -32.31 -5.90 -28.87
C GLU A 245 -31.29 -5.12 -29.70
N LEU A 246 -30.01 -5.14 -29.30
CA LEU A 246 -28.90 -4.43 -29.98
C LEU A 246 -28.02 -5.34 -30.86
N GLY A 247 -28.34 -6.63 -30.98
CA GLY A 247 -27.67 -7.54 -31.95
C GLY A 247 -26.19 -7.82 -31.69
N ILE A 248 -25.70 -7.65 -30.45
CA ILE A 248 -24.29 -7.89 -30.10
C ILE A 248 -24.12 -9.36 -29.67
N GLN A 249 -23.45 -10.17 -30.50
CA GLN A 249 -23.05 -11.53 -30.13
C GLN A 249 -21.89 -11.47 -29.11
N ILE A 250 -22.15 -11.93 -27.89
CA ILE A 250 -21.15 -12.05 -26.82
C ILE A 250 -20.53 -13.45 -26.93
N GLY A 251 -19.26 -13.53 -27.31
CA GLY A 251 -18.49 -14.78 -27.32
C GLY A 251 -18.22 -15.29 -25.89
N GLU A 252 -18.27 -16.61 -25.73
CA GLU A 252 -17.90 -17.28 -24.48
C GLU A 252 -16.42 -17.03 -24.12
N PRO A 253 -16.09 -16.80 -22.84
CA PRO A 253 -14.69 -16.67 -22.43
C PRO A 253 -14.01 -18.04 -22.37
N GLU A 254 -12.98 -18.23 -23.19
CA GLU A 254 -12.15 -19.44 -23.20
C GLU A 254 -11.42 -19.67 -21.86
N ALA A 255 -11.26 -20.94 -21.51
CA ALA A 255 -10.63 -21.40 -20.29
C ALA A 255 -9.12 -21.12 -20.28
N GLY A 256 -8.69 -20.09 -19.54
CA GLY A 256 -7.28 -19.88 -19.21
C GLY A 256 -6.96 -18.46 -18.75
N SER A 257 -6.84 -18.26 -17.43
CA SER A 257 -6.20 -17.08 -16.81
C SER A 257 -6.83 -15.70 -17.10
N HIS A 258 -8.02 -15.44 -16.56
CA HIS A 258 -8.47 -14.08 -16.30
C HIS A 258 -7.79 -13.56 -15.01
N ALA A 259 -6.60 -13.00 -15.12
CA ALA A 259 -6.18 -11.97 -14.17
C ALA A 259 -6.78 -10.66 -14.69
N THR A 260 -7.91 -10.26 -14.12
CA THR A 260 -8.81 -9.22 -14.65
C THR A 260 -8.31 -7.80 -14.40
N LYS A 261 -7.18 -7.65 -13.69
CA LYS A 261 -6.44 -6.39 -13.51
C LYS A 261 -4.93 -6.64 -13.60
N TRP A 262 -4.24 -5.73 -14.31
CA TRP A 262 -2.78 -5.65 -14.30
C TRP A 262 -2.35 -4.75 -13.16
N ILE A 263 -1.33 -5.15 -12.40
CA ILE A 263 -0.98 -4.45 -11.16
C ILE A 263 0.50 -4.11 -11.17
N VAL A 264 0.81 -2.88 -10.82
CA VAL A 264 2.19 -2.39 -10.70
C VAL A 264 2.37 -1.73 -9.34
N SER A 265 3.50 -2.00 -8.70
CA SER A 265 3.97 -1.33 -7.50
C SER A 265 5.06 -0.33 -7.87
N ASN A 266 5.07 0.84 -7.24
CA ASN A 266 6.22 1.74 -7.33
C ASN A 266 7.41 1.29 -6.44
N ASN A 267 7.21 0.27 -5.59
CA ASN A 267 8.26 -0.36 -4.80
C ASN A 267 8.77 -1.65 -5.45
N LYS A 268 10.07 -1.68 -5.76
CA LYS A 268 10.79 -2.80 -6.40
C LYS A 268 10.95 -4.06 -5.56
N HIS A 269 10.84 -3.97 -4.23
CA HIS A 269 10.98 -5.10 -3.32
C HIS A 269 9.68 -5.88 -3.11
N MET A 270 8.55 -5.30 -3.53
CA MET A 270 7.24 -5.92 -3.40
C MET A 270 6.93 -6.76 -4.65
N LYS A 271 6.64 -8.04 -4.43
CA LYS A 271 6.13 -8.95 -5.46
C LYS A 271 4.62 -8.97 -5.40
N LEU A 272 3.99 -8.94 -6.56
CA LEU A 272 2.55 -8.88 -6.71
C LEU A 272 2.07 -10.06 -7.55
N ALA A 273 0.94 -10.64 -7.15
CA ALA A 273 0.20 -11.59 -7.97
C ALA A 273 -1.29 -11.25 -7.89
N SER A 274 -1.99 -11.30 -9.02
CA SER A 274 -3.45 -11.26 -9.07
C SER A 274 -4.00 -12.65 -9.35
N PHE A 275 -5.07 -13.02 -8.65
CA PHE A 275 -5.78 -14.28 -8.89
C PHE A 275 -7.26 -14.15 -8.56
N ILE A 276 -8.06 -15.06 -9.13
CA ILE A 276 -9.48 -15.20 -8.85
C ILE A 276 -9.67 -16.40 -7.93
N HIS A 277 -10.21 -16.17 -6.73
CA HIS A 277 -10.63 -17.22 -5.83
C HIS A 277 -12.08 -17.62 -6.13
N ARG A 278 -12.34 -18.92 -6.25
CA ARG A 278 -13.69 -19.49 -6.41
C ARG A 278 -14.18 -19.99 -5.06
N ILE A 279 -15.34 -19.49 -4.62
CA ILE A 279 -15.97 -19.97 -3.40
C ILE A 279 -17.17 -20.85 -3.78
N ASP A 280 -17.07 -22.15 -3.49
CA ASP A 280 -18.13 -23.13 -3.72
C ASP A 280 -19.05 -23.22 -2.50
N CYS A 281 -20.19 -22.55 -2.55
CA CYS A 281 -21.19 -22.56 -1.48
C CYS A 281 -22.16 -23.74 -1.61
N GLY A 282 -21.66 -24.97 -1.47
CA GLY A 282 -22.50 -26.15 -1.20
C GLY A 282 -23.63 -26.42 -2.21
N GLY A 283 -23.41 -26.15 -3.50
CA GLY A 283 -24.33 -26.52 -4.59
C GLY A 283 -25.06 -25.39 -5.29
N GLN A 284 -24.92 -24.12 -4.88
CA GLN A 284 -25.40 -22.97 -5.65
C GLN A 284 -24.43 -21.79 -5.64
N ARG A 285 -24.27 -21.18 -6.84
CA ARG A 285 -23.48 -19.99 -7.21
C ARG A 285 -22.00 -20.01 -6.79
N VAL A 286 -21.14 -20.17 -7.79
CA VAL A 286 -19.71 -19.85 -7.69
C VAL A 286 -19.56 -18.34 -7.71
N GLU A 287 -19.16 -17.75 -6.58
CA GLU A 287 -18.72 -16.36 -6.57
C GLU A 287 -17.24 -16.29 -6.93
N HIS A 288 -16.92 -15.38 -7.86
CA HIS A 288 -15.55 -15.08 -8.26
C HIS A 288 -15.09 -13.83 -7.54
N HIS A 289 -14.14 -13.98 -6.63
CA HIS A 289 -13.54 -12.87 -5.90
C HIS A 289 -12.12 -12.66 -6.39
N GLU A 290 -11.79 -11.43 -6.80
CA GLU A 290 -10.43 -11.07 -7.22
C GLU A 290 -9.60 -10.60 -6.04
N TYR A 291 -8.35 -11.07 -5.97
CA TYR A 291 -7.42 -10.69 -4.93
C TYR A 291 -6.08 -10.27 -5.50
N VAL A 292 -5.47 -9.29 -4.84
CA VAL A 292 -4.05 -8.94 -4.98
C VAL A 292 -3.31 -9.55 -3.82
N GLU A 293 -2.38 -10.44 -4.12
CA GLU A 293 -1.42 -10.93 -3.16
C GLU A 293 -0.17 -10.05 -3.14
N LEU A 294 0.08 -9.49 -1.97
CA LEU A 294 1.27 -8.74 -1.63
C LEU A 294 2.26 -9.70 -0.99
N ARG A 295 3.43 -9.85 -1.60
CA ARG A 295 4.56 -10.58 -1.03
C ARG A 295 5.74 -9.65 -0.86
N MET A 296 6.29 -9.60 0.35
CA MET A 296 7.54 -8.91 0.62
C MET A 296 8.46 -9.81 1.46
N PRO A 297 9.74 -9.94 1.10
CA PRO A 297 10.69 -10.70 1.91
C PRO A 297 10.83 -10.11 3.31
N GLY A 298 11.07 -10.97 4.30
CA GLY A 298 11.42 -10.52 5.66
C GLY A 298 12.70 -9.67 5.65
N ASN A 299 12.86 -8.86 6.70
CA ASN A 299 13.99 -7.94 6.94
C ASN A 299 14.17 -6.81 5.91
N GLN A 300 13.25 -6.65 4.96
CA GLN A 300 13.28 -5.53 4.00
C GLN A 300 12.62 -4.25 4.54
N LEU A 301 11.77 -4.39 5.56
CA LEU A 301 11.11 -3.26 6.22
C LEU A 301 11.88 -2.84 7.47
N LYS A 302 12.22 -1.56 7.55
CA LYS A 302 12.71 -0.90 8.76
C LYS A 302 11.86 0.35 8.98
N GLY A 303 11.06 0.36 10.04
CA GLY A 303 10.09 1.43 10.31
C GLY A 303 8.88 1.37 9.39
N THR A 304 8.47 2.52 8.84
CA THR A 304 7.28 2.63 7.99
C THR A 304 7.67 2.73 6.53
N LEU A 305 7.05 1.91 5.68
CA LEU A 305 7.16 1.98 4.24
C LEU A 305 5.84 2.43 3.64
N SER A 306 5.90 3.51 2.86
CA SER A 306 4.78 4.04 2.09
C SER A 306 4.98 3.69 0.62
N CYS A 307 4.02 3.02 -0.01
CA CYS A 307 4.06 2.73 -1.44
C CYS A 307 2.68 2.78 -2.08
N TYR A 308 2.64 2.75 -3.41
CA TYR A 308 1.43 2.83 -4.20
C TYR A 308 1.31 1.62 -5.10
N LEU A 309 0.11 1.05 -5.14
CA LEU A 309 -0.31 0.06 -6.12
C LEU A 309 -1.18 0.72 -7.17
N LEU A 310 -0.92 0.39 -8.43
CA LEU A 310 -1.69 0.88 -9.56
C LEU A 310 -2.33 -0.32 -10.26
N LEU A 311 -3.65 -0.30 -10.31
CA LEU A 311 -4.45 -1.32 -11.00
C LEU A 311 -4.83 -0.77 -12.37
N TYR A 312 -4.71 -1.61 -13.40
CA TYR A 312 -5.10 -1.29 -14.78
C TYR A 312 -6.10 -2.31 -15.28
N SER A 313 -7.04 -1.86 -16.12
CA SER A 313 -8.02 -2.72 -16.78
C SER A 313 -7.50 -3.39 -18.05
N ASP A 314 -6.35 -2.95 -18.56
CA ASP A 314 -5.83 -3.36 -19.86
C ASP A 314 -4.36 -3.78 -19.80
N SER A 315 -3.94 -4.65 -20.73
CA SER A 315 -2.58 -5.20 -20.80
C SER A 315 -1.53 -4.18 -21.26
N PHE A 316 -1.95 -3.09 -21.91
CA PHE A 316 -1.07 -2.00 -22.29
C PHE A 316 -0.88 -1.02 -21.13
N MET A 317 -1.61 -1.17 -20.02
CA MET A 317 -1.55 -0.30 -18.86
C MET A 317 -1.66 1.18 -19.25
N HIS A 318 -2.66 1.50 -20.08
CA HIS A 318 -2.89 2.85 -20.59
C HIS A 318 -3.50 3.73 -19.50
N GLN A 319 -4.68 3.33 -19.01
CA GLN A 319 -5.40 4.05 -17.98
C GLN A 319 -5.35 3.31 -16.65
N VAL A 320 -4.94 4.04 -15.61
CA VAL A 320 -5.03 3.56 -14.23
C VAL A 320 -6.51 3.49 -13.84
N TRP A 321 -6.95 2.30 -13.47
CA TRP A 321 -8.28 2.03 -12.94
C TRP A 321 -8.40 2.53 -11.50
N GLU A 322 -7.48 2.09 -10.64
CA GLU A 322 -7.42 2.48 -9.23
C GLU A 322 -5.98 2.67 -8.77
N VAL A 323 -5.81 3.56 -7.81
CA VAL A 323 -4.55 3.79 -7.10
C VAL A 323 -4.78 3.47 -5.64
N TRP A 324 -4.05 2.50 -5.10
CA TRP A 324 -4.10 2.18 -3.69
C TRP A 324 -2.83 2.65 -2.99
N HIS A 325 -2.98 3.26 -1.83
CA HIS A 325 -1.89 3.65 -0.97
C HIS A 325 -1.70 2.60 0.13
N LEU A 326 -0.49 2.05 0.22
CA LEU A 326 -0.12 1.11 1.27
C LEU A 326 0.83 1.78 2.24
N GLU A 327 0.43 1.82 3.51
CA GLU A 327 1.29 2.16 4.63
C GLU A 327 1.62 0.87 5.39
N MET A 328 2.81 0.34 5.17
CA MET A 328 3.30 -0.84 5.87
C MET A 328 4.12 -0.39 7.09
N VAL A 329 3.65 -0.75 8.28
CA VAL A 329 4.29 -0.38 9.55
C VAL A 329 4.97 -1.60 10.13
N CYS A 330 6.29 -1.55 10.20
CA CYS A 330 7.08 -2.56 10.88
C CYS A 330 6.86 -2.48 12.40
N CYS A 331 6.43 -3.59 12.98
CA CYS A 331 6.10 -3.72 14.40
C CYS A 331 7.00 -4.73 15.09
N HIS A 332 7.13 -4.59 16.41
CA HIS A 332 7.74 -5.63 17.24
C HIS A 332 6.79 -6.82 17.32
N HIS A 333 7.25 -8.00 16.91
CA HIS A 333 6.43 -9.21 16.93
C HIS A 333 6.69 -10.01 18.21
N LYS A 334 5.62 -10.34 18.93
CA LYS A 334 5.66 -11.20 20.10
C LYS A 334 4.70 -12.36 19.91
N ILE A 335 5.22 -13.57 19.90
CA ILE A 335 4.42 -14.79 19.93
C ILE A 335 4.22 -15.20 21.39
N VAL A 336 2.97 -15.43 21.78
CA VAL A 336 2.55 -15.81 23.12
C VAL A 336 1.77 -17.11 23.04
N ASN A 337 2.25 -18.13 23.73
CA ASN A 337 1.46 -19.33 23.99
C ASN A 337 0.63 -19.06 25.24
N ALA A 338 -0.69 -19.00 25.09
CA ALA A 338 -1.61 -18.70 26.18
C ALA A 338 -2.38 -19.97 26.58
N GLN A 339 -2.71 -20.07 27.85
CA GLN A 339 -3.59 -21.11 28.37
C GLN A 339 -5.03 -20.60 28.42
N VAL A 340 -5.92 -21.37 27.81
CA VAL A 340 -7.36 -21.12 27.85
C VAL A 340 -7.81 -21.24 29.29
N GLY A 341 -8.58 -20.25 29.73
CA GLY A 341 -9.25 -20.31 31.00
C GLY A 341 -8.52 -19.69 32.18
N CYS A 342 -7.37 -19.07 31.96
CA CYS A 342 -6.70 -18.28 32.99
C CYS A 342 -6.23 -16.95 32.41
N THR A 343 -5.94 -16.01 33.29
CA THR A 343 -5.33 -14.75 32.89
C THR A 343 -3.84 -14.98 32.62
N ASN A 344 -3.45 -14.76 31.36
CA ASN A 344 -2.08 -14.85 30.91
C ASN A 344 -1.43 -13.46 30.98
N GLN A 345 -0.34 -13.34 31.72
CA GLN A 345 0.43 -12.11 31.79
C GLN A 345 1.48 -12.09 30.67
N ILE A 346 1.45 -11.01 29.88
CA ILE A 346 2.30 -10.82 28.70
C ILE A 346 3.19 -9.62 28.97
N LEU A 347 4.51 -9.85 28.93
CA LEU A 347 5.51 -8.80 29.03
C LEU A 347 5.96 -8.37 27.62
N LEU A 348 5.75 -7.10 27.31
CA LEU A 348 6.16 -6.45 26.08
C LEU A 348 7.34 -5.51 26.36
N PRO A 349 8.54 -5.81 25.86
CA PRO A 349 9.73 -5.00 26.15
C PRO A 349 9.72 -3.69 25.36
N LEU A 350 9.74 -2.56 26.07
CA LEU A 350 9.79 -1.22 25.48
C LEU A 350 11.23 -0.79 25.13
N HIS A 351 12.22 -1.65 25.41
CA HIS A 351 13.67 -1.36 25.33
C HIS A 351 14.18 -0.83 23.99
N VAL A 352 13.45 -0.99 22.89
CA VAL A 352 13.88 -0.45 21.58
C VAL A 352 13.75 1.08 21.53
N MET A 353 13.19 1.73 22.55
CA MET A 353 13.01 3.18 22.56
C MET A 353 13.78 3.93 23.64
N TRP A 354 14.39 3.25 24.61
CA TRP A 354 15.10 3.95 25.68
C TRP A 354 16.35 4.70 25.20
N ASN A 355 16.93 4.29 24.06
CA ASN A 355 18.10 4.95 23.50
C ASN A 355 17.78 6.29 22.80
N ASP A 356 16.54 6.50 22.37
CA ASP A 356 16.08 7.74 21.73
C ASP A 356 15.33 8.67 22.69
N ILE A 357 15.02 8.19 23.90
CA ILE A 357 14.45 9.02 24.96
C ILE A 357 15.63 9.70 25.68
N PRO A 358 15.78 11.04 25.60
CA PRO A 358 16.83 11.73 26.33
C PRO A 358 16.70 11.39 27.82
N GLN A 359 17.76 10.81 28.41
CA GLN A 359 17.83 10.31 29.79
C GLN A 359 17.60 11.36 30.89
N LYS A 360 17.26 12.60 30.53
CA LYS A 360 16.92 13.70 31.42
C LYS A 360 15.55 14.21 31.02
N GLU A 361 14.49 13.62 31.57
CA GLU A 361 13.20 14.28 31.83
C GLU A 361 12.22 13.27 32.46
N GLU A 362 11.18 13.82 33.05
CA GLU A 362 10.08 13.23 33.85
C GLU A 362 9.70 11.77 33.55
N PRO A 363 9.21 11.01 34.56
CA PRO A 363 8.80 9.62 34.37
C PRO A 363 7.74 9.52 33.27
N LEU A 364 7.95 8.60 32.32
CA LEU A 364 7.01 8.29 31.24
C LEU A 364 5.63 7.94 31.81
N GLN A 365 4.60 8.68 31.42
CA GLN A 365 3.21 8.26 31.67
C GLN A 365 2.72 7.50 30.46
N LEU A 366 2.76 6.17 30.53
CA LEU A 366 2.38 5.33 29.39
C LEU A 366 0.89 5.01 29.42
N ALA A 367 0.26 5.11 28.26
CA ALA A 367 -1.02 4.47 27.99
C ALA A 367 -0.86 3.44 26.87
N CYS A 368 -1.69 2.40 26.91
CA CYS A 368 -1.78 1.45 25.82
C CYS A 368 -3.21 1.34 25.31
N ALA A 369 -3.33 1.02 24.02
CA ALA A 369 -4.58 0.65 23.40
C ALA A 369 -4.38 -0.65 22.62
N ALA A 370 -5.21 -1.65 22.90
CA ALA A 370 -5.23 -2.92 22.19
C ALA A 370 -6.32 -2.93 21.12
N SER A 371 -6.07 -3.60 19.99
CA SER A 371 -7.06 -3.77 18.92
C SER A 371 -8.22 -4.70 19.29
N HIS A 372 -8.19 -5.34 20.46
CA HIS A 372 -9.19 -6.29 20.90
C HIS A 372 -9.57 -6.04 22.37
N PRO A 373 -10.88 -6.06 22.71
CA PRO A 373 -11.36 -5.69 24.03
C PRO A 373 -10.92 -6.65 25.15
N ASP A 374 -10.60 -7.91 24.82
CA ASP A 374 -10.17 -8.91 25.81
C ASP A 374 -8.72 -8.71 26.31
N PHE A 375 -7.98 -7.73 25.76
CA PHE A 375 -6.70 -7.30 26.32
C PHE A 375 -6.92 -6.22 27.36
N GLN A 376 -6.55 -6.51 28.60
CA GLN A 376 -6.58 -5.55 29.69
C GLN A 376 -5.16 -5.11 30.01
N LEU A 377 -4.93 -3.80 30.00
CA LEU A 377 -3.69 -3.23 30.53
C LEU A 377 -3.65 -3.48 32.04
N VAL A 378 -2.56 -4.09 32.52
CA VAL A 378 -2.38 -4.36 33.95
C VAL A 378 -1.53 -3.27 34.58
N GLU A 379 -0.29 -3.11 34.12
CA GLU A 379 0.66 -2.19 34.75
C GLU A 379 1.83 -1.88 33.82
N VAL A 380 2.43 -0.70 33.99
CA VAL A 380 3.70 -0.31 33.37
C VAL A 380 4.77 -0.55 34.42
N GLN A 381 5.64 -1.54 34.21
CA GLN A 381 6.69 -1.83 35.18
C GLN A 381 7.84 -0.83 35.04
N GLU A 382 8.43 -0.44 36.17
CA GLU A 382 9.56 0.52 36.28
C GLU A 382 10.79 0.12 35.44
N CYS A 383 10.86 -1.12 34.95
CA CYS A 383 11.96 -1.67 34.17
C CYS A 383 11.82 -1.49 32.64
N GLY A 384 10.87 -0.69 32.15
CA GLY A 384 10.69 -0.50 30.71
C GLY A 384 10.01 -1.70 30.02
N ASN A 385 9.19 -2.44 30.75
CA ASN A 385 8.32 -3.48 30.21
C ASN A 385 6.86 -3.08 30.41
N LEU A 386 6.05 -3.26 29.37
CA LEU A 386 4.61 -3.13 29.45
C LEU A 386 4.01 -4.51 29.80
N GLN A 387 3.24 -4.58 30.88
CA GLN A 387 2.53 -5.79 31.27
C GLN A 387 1.07 -5.71 30.83
N VAL A 388 0.66 -6.68 30.01
CA VAL A 388 -0.71 -6.80 29.51
C VAL A 388 -1.29 -8.15 29.91
N ALA A 389 -2.56 -8.17 30.33
CA ALA A 389 -3.31 -9.38 30.65
C ALA A 389 -4.22 -9.78 29.48
N TYR A 390 -4.29 -11.08 29.24
CA TYR A 390 -5.20 -11.67 28.27
C TYR A 390 -5.83 -12.95 28.83
N HIS A 391 -7.16 -13.03 28.80
CA HIS A 391 -7.91 -14.20 29.28
C HIS A 391 -8.65 -14.88 28.11
N PRO A 392 -8.05 -15.89 27.45
CA PRO A 392 -8.71 -16.60 26.36
C PRO A 392 -9.80 -17.53 26.89
N LYS A 393 -11.01 -17.40 26.36
CA LYS A 393 -12.16 -18.27 26.70
C LYS A 393 -12.20 -19.55 25.89
N LEU A 394 -11.59 -19.56 24.71
CA LEU A 394 -11.57 -20.68 23.78
C LEU A 394 -10.19 -20.80 23.12
N PRO A 395 -9.82 -22.01 22.65
CA PRO A 395 -8.64 -22.19 21.83
C PRO A 395 -8.72 -21.30 20.58
N SER A 396 -7.66 -20.60 20.28
CA SER A 396 -7.62 -19.66 19.17
C SER A 396 -6.20 -19.39 18.69
N HIS A 397 -6.10 -19.03 17.43
CA HIS A 397 -4.92 -18.39 16.87
C HIS A 397 -5.32 -16.99 16.42
N SER A 398 -4.85 -15.99 17.15
CA SER A 398 -5.32 -14.62 16.99
C SER A 398 -4.13 -13.67 16.97
N VAL A 399 -4.23 -12.59 16.19
CA VAL A 399 -3.18 -11.58 16.07
C VAL A 399 -3.78 -10.22 16.41
N PHE A 400 -3.11 -9.49 17.29
CA PHE A 400 -3.59 -8.22 17.82
C PHE A 400 -2.50 -7.15 17.78
N TYR A 401 -2.93 -5.90 17.81
CA TYR A 401 -2.05 -4.74 17.86
C TYR A 401 -2.14 -4.11 19.24
N VAL A 402 -0.99 -3.90 19.87
CA VAL A 402 -0.89 -3.13 21.12
C VAL A 402 -0.08 -1.89 20.82
N ASN A 403 -0.74 -0.75 20.81
CA ASN A 403 -0.11 0.56 20.65
C ASN A 403 0.23 1.11 22.03
N THR A 404 1.41 1.69 22.14
CA THR A 404 1.89 2.36 23.35
C THR A 404 2.13 3.82 23.05
N VAL A 405 1.65 4.70 23.92
CA VAL A 405 1.77 6.15 23.78
C VAL A 405 2.29 6.73 25.09
N ASP A 406 3.11 7.76 24.97
CA ASP A 406 3.50 8.61 26.09
C ASP A 406 2.49 9.76 26.21
N GLN A 407 1.79 9.81 27.34
CA GLN A 407 0.79 10.84 27.65
C GLN A 407 1.44 12.18 28.00
N VAL A 408 2.67 12.20 28.53
CA VAL A 408 3.37 13.45 28.84
C VAL A 408 3.79 14.13 27.53
N ARG A 409 4.38 13.36 26.62
CA ARG A 409 4.88 13.86 25.33
C ARG A 409 3.84 13.86 24.21
N ASN A 410 2.65 13.30 24.44
CA ASN A 410 1.61 13.07 23.44
C ASN A 410 2.15 12.41 22.16
N SER A 411 3.07 11.45 22.32
CA SER A 411 3.76 10.80 21.21
C SER A 411 3.53 9.29 21.22
N ALA A 412 3.29 8.72 20.04
CA ALA A 412 3.28 7.27 19.88
C ALA A 412 4.70 6.73 20.08
N LEU A 413 4.82 5.74 20.96
CA LEU A 413 6.09 5.10 21.24
C LEU A 413 6.27 3.91 20.30
N SER A 414 5.54 2.83 20.54
CA SER A 414 5.72 1.59 19.79
C SER A 414 4.40 0.87 19.54
N THR A 415 4.36 0.13 18.43
CA THR A 415 3.30 -0.81 18.11
C THR A 415 3.86 -2.24 18.18
N PHE A 416 3.22 -3.07 19.00
CA PHE A 416 3.48 -4.50 19.08
C PHE A 416 2.44 -5.27 18.26
N LEU A 417 2.92 -6.22 17.47
CA LEU A 417 2.13 -7.28 16.88
C LEU A 417 2.17 -8.48 17.83
N VAL A 418 1.09 -8.74 18.56
CA VAL A 418 1.00 -9.85 19.52
C VAL A 418 0.22 -10.99 18.88
N GLU A 419 0.92 -12.07 18.57
CA GLU A 419 0.32 -13.32 18.09
C GLU A 419 0.07 -14.25 19.27
N ILE A 420 -1.20 -14.54 19.55
CA ILE A 420 -1.59 -15.45 20.62
C ILE A 420 -1.99 -16.80 20.04
N ARG A 421 -1.41 -17.85 20.61
CA ARG A 421 -1.78 -19.25 20.41
C ARG A 421 -2.38 -19.77 21.71
N ALA A 422 -3.69 -19.65 21.83
CA ALA A 422 -4.42 -20.10 23.01
C ALA A 422 -4.77 -21.58 22.87
N ASN A 423 -4.33 -22.40 23.82
CA ASN A 423 -4.61 -23.84 23.87
C ASN A 423 -5.15 -24.22 25.25
N TYR A 424 -5.91 -25.31 25.31
CA TYR A 424 -6.31 -25.87 26.60
C TYR A 424 -5.06 -26.33 27.39
N PRO A 425 -4.98 -26.03 28.70
CA PRO A 425 -3.95 -26.60 29.56
C PRO A 425 -4.11 -28.11 29.66
N ALA A 426 -3.03 -28.79 30.05
CA ALA A 426 -3.08 -30.23 30.29
C ALA A 426 -4.12 -30.55 31.38
N PRO A 427 -5.12 -31.42 31.12
CA PRO A 427 -6.12 -31.77 32.11
C PRO A 427 -5.51 -32.49 33.32
N THR A 428 -5.74 -31.95 34.50
CA THR A 428 -5.36 -32.55 35.80
C THR A 428 -6.19 -33.79 36.08
N ARG A 429 -7.49 -33.76 35.73
CA ARG A 429 -8.35 -34.94 35.77
C ARG A 429 -9.09 -35.09 34.46
N ARG A 430 -9.19 -36.34 34.00
CA ARG A 430 -10.00 -36.74 32.87
C ARG A 430 -10.98 -37.78 33.31
N TRP A 431 -12.21 -37.66 32.85
CA TRP A 431 -13.16 -38.76 33.00
C TRP A 431 -14.09 -38.81 31.80
N SER A 432 -14.57 -40.02 31.52
CA SER A 432 -15.46 -40.28 30.41
C SER A 432 -16.64 -41.08 30.91
N GLU A 433 -17.83 -40.71 30.48
CA GLU A 433 -19.05 -41.40 30.87
C GLU A 433 -20.03 -41.52 29.71
N THR A 434 -20.74 -42.63 29.67
CA THR A 434 -21.88 -42.82 28.77
C THR A 434 -23.16 -42.49 29.52
N ILE A 435 -23.92 -41.55 28.99
CA ILE A 435 -25.21 -41.14 29.54
C ILE A 435 -26.34 -41.61 28.62
N PRO A 436 -27.50 -42.01 29.20
CA PRO A 436 -28.65 -42.44 28.40
C PRO A 436 -29.13 -41.29 27.48
N PRO A 437 -29.90 -41.61 26.42
CA PRO A 437 -30.45 -40.61 25.53
C PRO A 437 -31.21 -39.57 26.33
N PRO A 438 -31.10 -38.27 25.98
CA PRO A 438 -31.69 -37.20 26.75
C PRO A 438 -33.21 -37.37 26.80
N GLY A 439 -33.73 -37.73 27.98
CA GLY A 439 -35.06 -37.31 28.38
C GLY A 439 -35.04 -35.82 28.77
N ARG A 440 -36.11 -35.33 29.41
CA ARG A 440 -36.15 -33.96 29.98
C ARG A 440 -35.23 -33.74 31.20
N SER A 441 -34.48 -34.73 31.66
CA SER A 441 -33.73 -34.70 32.92
C SER A 441 -32.26 -34.30 32.73
N SER A 442 -31.78 -33.38 33.57
CA SER A 442 -30.36 -33.02 33.67
C SER A 442 -29.53 -34.10 34.35
N VAL A 443 -28.28 -34.29 33.92
CA VAL A 443 -27.31 -35.17 34.60
C VAL A 443 -26.54 -34.35 35.62
N VAL A 444 -26.53 -34.78 36.89
CA VAL A 444 -25.82 -34.08 37.98
C VAL A 444 -24.65 -34.93 38.46
N ARG A 445 -23.47 -34.32 38.55
CA ARG A 445 -22.24 -34.95 39.05
C ARG A 445 -21.64 -34.11 40.17
N ARG A 446 -21.03 -34.76 41.17
CA ARG A 446 -20.35 -34.12 42.29
C ARG A 446 -18.91 -34.58 42.33
N ILE A 447 -17.97 -33.65 42.26
CA ILE A 447 -16.53 -33.93 42.25
C ILE A 447 -15.89 -33.19 43.42
N PRO A 448 -15.22 -33.88 44.35
CA PRO A 448 -14.54 -33.22 45.46
C PRO A 448 -13.34 -32.42 44.96
N PHE A 449 -13.20 -31.20 45.47
CA PHE A 449 -12.04 -30.34 45.32
C PHE A 449 -11.49 -29.99 46.69
N SER A 450 -10.17 -30.00 46.84
CA SER A 450 -9.48 -29.83 48.12
C SER A 450 -8.47 -28.71 48.02
N ASN A 451 -8.39 -27.87 49.05
CA ASN A 451 -7.35 -26.85 49.12
C ASN A 451 -6.02 -27.47 49.57
N LEU A 452 -5.04 -27.49 48.66
CA LEU A 452 -3.70 -28.01 48.91
C LEU A 452 -2.74 -26.97 49.50
N TYR A 453 -3.20 -25.74 49.70
CA TYR A 453 -2.40 -24.66 50.29
C TYR A 453 -2.44 -24.70 51.81
N TYR A 454 -1.34 -24.26 52.44
CA TYR A 454 -1.22 -24.14 53.90
C TYR A 454 -2.02 -22.97 54.48
N ASN A 455 -2.63 -22.14 53.64
CA ASN A 455 -3.46 -21.01 54.01
C ASN A 455 -4.84 -21.08 53.35
N ARG A 456 -5.81 -20.36 53.94
CA ARG A 456 -7.14 -20.22 53.36
C ARG A 456 -7.06 -19.58 51.99
N LYS A 457 -7.67 -20.20 50.98
CA LYS A 457 -7.70 -19.74 49.60
C LYS A 457 -9.12 -19.65 49.06
N THR A 458 -9.35 -18.67 48.20
CA THR A 458 -10.61 -18.51 47.46
C THR A 458 -10.39 -18.99 46.04
N PHE A 459 -11.32 -19.80 45.55
CA PHE A 459 -11.29 -20.38 44.21
C PHE A 459 -12.51 -19.92 43.40
N SER A 460 -12.34 -19.80 42.09
CA SER A 460 -13.37 -19.55 41.10
C SER A 460 -13.47 -20.75 40.16
N VAL A 461 -14.69 -21.06 39.69
CA VAL A 461 -14.92 -22.16 38.75
C VAL A 461 -15.67 -21.63 37.55
N PHE A 462 -15.17 -21.93 36.35
CA PHE A 462 -15.89 -21.64 35.12
C PHE A 462 -15.72 -22.77 34.10
N THR A 463 -16.53 -22.70 33.05
CA THR A 463 -16.52 -23.66 31.94
C THR A 463 -16.53 -22.91 30.61
N THR A 464 -15.95 -23.50 29.56
CA THR A 464 -16.06 -23.00 28.19
C THR A 464 -17.43 -23.21 27.56
N SER A 465 -18.30 -24.02 28.18
CA SER A 465 -19.61 -24.39 27.64
C SER A 465 -20.76 -24.12 28.63
N PRO A 466 -20.92 -22.86 29.11
CA PRO A 466 -21.93 -22.51 30.11
C PRO A 466 -23.39 -22.77 29.66
N GLN A 467 -23.62 -22.87 28.36
CA GLN A 467 -24.92 -23.18 27.78
C GLN A 467 -25.37 -24.63 28.03
N TYR A 468 -24.44 -25.56 28.26
CA TYR A 468 -24.73 -26.98 28.48
C TYR A 468 -24.38 -27.44 29.89
N LEU A 469 -23.42 -26.78 30.54
CA LEU A 469 -22.90 -27.16 31.85
C LEU A 469 -23.03 -26.01 32.85
N LYS A 470 -23.84 -26.21 33.88
CA LYS A 470 -23.93 -25.31 35.04
C LYS A 470 -23.05 -25.82 36.18
N LEU A 471 -22.35 -24.90 36.82
CA LEU A 471 -21.40 -25.18 37.90
C LEU A 471 -21.90 -24.56 39.21
N TYR A 472 -21.72 -25.28 40.33
CA TYR A 472 -22.00 -24.76 41.66
C TYR A 472 -21.08 -25.42 42.72
N PRO A 473 -20.47 -24.66 43.64
CA PRO A 473 -20.38 -23.19 43.65
C PRO A 473 -19.50 -22.67 42.50
N THR A 474 -19.72 -21.42 42.06
CA THR A 474 -18.87 -20.75 41.07
C THR A 474 -17.72 -19.97 41.70
N ARG A 475 -17.82 -19.67 43.00
CA ARG A 475 -16.77 -19.07 43.82
C ARG A 475 -16.93 -19.55 45.26
N PHE A 476 -15.85 -20.01 45.88
CA PHE A 476 -15.88 -20.60 47.23
C PHE A 476 -14.52 -20.44 47.90
N ALA A 477 -14.47 -20.48 49.24
CA ALA A 477 -13.23 -20.32 50.00
C ALA A 477 -13.05 -21.49 50.95
N LEU A 478 -11.85 -22.07 50.93
CA LEU A 478 -11.50 -23.25 51.70
C LEU A 478 -10.33 -22.96 52.63
N ASP A 479 -10.44 -23.43 53.86
CA ASP A 479 -9.33 -23.51 54.81
C ASP A 479 -8.32 -24.59 54.37
N PRO A 480 -7.11 -24.64 54.95
CA PRO A 480 -6.11 -25.66 54.62
C PRO A 480 -6.66 -27.07 54.79
N ASP A 481 -6.38 -27.97 53.83
CA ASP A 481 -6.84 -29.36 53.79
C ASP A 481 -8.37 -29.56 53.77
N GLN A 482 -9.15 -28.48 53.68
CA GLN A 482 -10.60 -28.55 53.54
C GLN A 482 -10.98 -28.97 52.13
N SER A 483 -12.06 -29.76 52.02
CA SER A 483 -12.62 -30.21 50.74
C SER A 483 -14.09 -29.84 50.60
N GLU A 484 -14.48 -29.41 49.40
CA GLU A 484 -15.86 -29.07 49.05
C GLU A 484 -16.25 -29.72 47.70
N PRO A 485 -17.47 -30.28 47.57
CA PRO A 485 -17.91 -30.90 46.33
C PRO A 485 -18.35 -29.86 45.29
N LEU A 486 -17.70 -29.87 44.13
CA LEU A 486 -18.13 -29.14 42.94
C LEU A 486 -19.26 -29.90 42.24
N ILE A 487 -20.39 -29.22 42.03
CA ILE A 487 -21.61 -29.77 41.43
C ILE A 487 -21.69 -29.34 39.97
N PHE A 488 -21.71 -30.33 39.07
CA PHE A 488 -21.79 -30.17 37.62
C PHE A 488 -23.16 -30.64 37.15
N THR A 489 -23.94 -29.72 36.57
CA THR A 489 -25.27 -30.01 36.05
C THR A 489 -25.27 -29.87 34.53
N PHE A 490 -25.33 -30.99 33.84
CA PHE A 490 -25.40 -31.07 32.38
C PHE A 490 -26.86 -31.03 31.92
N SER A 491 -27.17 -30.14 31.00
CA SER A 491 -28.50 -29.94 30.45
C SER A 491 -28.45 -29.61 28.95
N GLY A 492 -29.53 -29.88 28.22
CA GLY A 492 -29.63 -29.53 26.80
C GLY A 492 -28.80 -30.38 25.84
N LEU A 493 -28.34 -31.57 26.26
CA LEU A 493 -27.57 -32.51 25.44
C LEU A 493 -28.46 -33.32 24.49
N ASN A 494 -29.17 -32.63 23.59
CA ASN A 494 -30.27 -33.21 22.80
C ASN A 494 -29.84 -34.11 21.63
N LEU A 495 -28.55 -34.10 21.28
CA LEU A 495 -28.02 -34.87 20.15
C LEU A 495 -27.20 -36.07 20.65
N PRO A 496 -27.45 -37.28 20.11
CA PRO A 496 -26.58 -38.42 20.37
C PRO A 496 -25.19 -38.17 19.78
N GLY A 497 -24.16 -38.61 20.48
CA GLY A 497 -22.77 -38.36 20.07
C GLY A 497 -21.84 -38.10 21.25
N ARG A 498 -20.60 -37.75 20.91
CA ARG A 498 -19.57 -37.39 21.88
C ARG A 498 -19.59 -35.89 22.12
N TRP A 499 -19.62 -35.52 23.39
CA TRP A 499 -19.57 -34.15 23.87
C TRP A 499 -18.35 -33.99 24.76
N GLN A 500 -17.60 -32.90 24.57
CA GLN A 500 -16.40 -32.60 25.35
C GLN A 500 -16.60 -31.27 26.07
N PHE A 501 -16.33 -31.27 27.37
CA PHE A 501 -16.41 -30.09 28.22
C PHE A 501 -15.10 -29.88 28.95
N TYR A 502 -14.75 -28.60 29.13
CA TYR A 502 -13.65 -28.18 29.99
C TYR A 502 -14.21 -27.37 31.15
N VAL A 503 -13.72 -27.68 32.35
CA VAL A 503 -13.99 -26.95 33.59
C VAL A 503 -12.66 -26.59 34.22
N PHE A 504 -12.54 -25.37 34.70
CA PHE A 504 -11.32 -24.87 35.31
C PHE A 504 -11.63 -24.39 36.71
N VAL A 505 -10.77 -24.76 37.64
CA VAL A 505 -10.75 -24.21 38.99
C VAL A 505 -9.53 -23.32 39.07
N ASN A 506 -9.77 -22.02 39.26
CA ASN A 506 -8.72 -21.03 39.37
C ASN A 506 -8.67 -20.44 40.78
N THR A 507 -7.52 -19.93 41.17
CA THR A 507 -7.40 -19.03 42.32
C THR A 507 -8.09 -17.70 42.04
N ALA A 508 -8.88 -17.21 42.98
CA ALA A 508 -9.65 -15.98 42.78
C ALA A 508 -8.81 -14.69 42.90
N ASP A 509 -7.57 -14.80 43.38
CA ASP A 509 -6.66 -13.66 43.60
C ASP A 509 -5.93 -13.27 42.30
N ASP A 510 -5.42 -14.25 41.56
CA ASP A 510 -4.54 -14.10 40.39
C ASP A 510 -5.02 -14.87 39.14
N ASP A 511 -6.21 -15.49 39.23
CA ASP A 511 -6.88 -16.23 38.14
C ASP A 511 -5.98 -17.30 37.49
N GLN A 512 -5.11 -17.93 38.30
CA GLN A 512 -4.25 -19.03 37.87
C GLN A 512 -4.98 -20.36 37.98
N THR A 513 -4.80 -21.25 37.00
CA THR A 513 -5.46 -22.55 36.98
C THR A 513 -4.79 -23.54 37.92
N GLU A 514 -5.55 -23.98 38.92
CA GLU A 514 -5.17 -25.05 39.86
C GLU A 514 -5.56 -26.42 39.33
N GLU A 515 -6.78 -26.53 38.79
CA GLU A 515 -7.26 -27.76 38.17
C GLU A 515 -7.95 -27.51 36.84
N CYS A 516 -7.56 -28.30 35.84
CA CYS A 516 -8.27 -28.41 34.56
C CYS A 516 -8.94 -29.79 34.48
N LEU A 517 -10.26 -29.80 34.36
CA LEU A 517 -11.06 -31.02 34.25
C LEU A 517 -11.56 -31.17 32.81
N GLU A 518 -11.18 -32.27 32.18
CA GLU A 518 -11.71 -32.68 30.89
C GLU A 518 -12.80 -33.73 31.08
N ILE A 519 -14.00 -33.44 30.56
CA ILE A 519 -15.19 -34.26 30.72
C ILE A 519 -15.68 -34.69 29.35
N ASN A 520 -15.64 -35.99 29.09
CA ASN A 520 -16.10 -36.58 27.83
C ASN A 520 -17.40 -37.36 28.06
N LEU A 521 -18.52 -36.85 27.55
CA LEU A 521 -19.83 -37.50 27.65
C LEU A 521 -20.22 -38.14 26.33
N THR A 522 -20.61 -39.41 26.36
CA THR A 522 -21.19 -40.11 25.21
C THR A 522 -22.68 -40.25 25.42
N VAL A 523 -23.47 -39.55 24.60
CA VAL A 523 -24.94 -39.63 24.61
C VAL A 523 -25.37 -40.73 23.66
N LEU A 524 -26.03 -41.76 24.20
CA LEU A 524 -26.51 -42.89 23.40
C LEU A 524 -27.67 -42.51 22.47
N ASN A 525 -27.76 -43.20 21.33
CA ASN A 525 -28.90 -43.12 20.43
C ASN A 525 -30.07 -43.96 21.00
N MET A 526 -31.30 -43.43 20.99
CA MET A 526 -32.50 -44.15 21.47
C MET A 526 -32.66 -45.54 20.83
N ARG A 527 -32.24 -45.74 19.57
CA ARG A 527 -32.30 -47.05 18.90
C ARG A 527 -31.39 -48.10 19.52
N ALA A 528 -30.24 -47.71 20.09
CA ALA A 528 -29.27 -48.64 20.68
C ALA A 528 -29.69 -49.14 22.07
N VAL A 529 -30.51 -48.36 22.80
CA VAL A 529 -31.03 -48.75 24.12
C VAL A 529 -32.14 -49.80 23.98
N MET A 530 -32.98 -49.69 22.93
CA MET A 530 -34.08 -50.64 22.70
C MET A 530 -33.62 -52.02 22.21
N SER A 531 -32.46 -52.14 21.56
CA SER A 531 -31.90 -53.43 21.14
C SER A 531 -31.31 -54.25 22.29
N GLY A 532 -31.03 -53.65 23.46
CA GLY A 532 -30.44 -54.34 24.62
C GLY A 532 -31.45 -54.94 25.61
N GLN A 533 -32.71 -54.50 25.58
CA GLN A 533 -33.75 -55.00 26.51
C GLN A 533 -34.57 -56.18 25.96
N GLY A 534 -34.35 -56.59 24.71
CA GLY A 534 -35.12 -57.66 24.05
C GLY A 534 -34.68 -59.10 24.31
N GLN A 535 -33.68 -59.36 25.18
CA GLN A 535 -33.10 -60.71 25.36
C GLN A 535 -33.18 -61.30 26.78
N ARG A 536 -34.12 -60.82 27.62
CA ARG A 536 -34.42 -61.44 28.93
C ARG A 536 -35.92 -61.54 29.20
N SER A 537 -36.62 -62.36 28.42
CA SER A 537 -37.83 -63.07 28.88
C SER A 537 -38.30 -64.05 27.81
N GLY A 538 -38.21 -65.36 28.10
CA GLY A 538 -38.85 -66.39 27.30
C GLY A 538 -37.93 -67.57 26.98
N HIS A 539 -37.69 -68.42 27.97
CA HIS A 539 -37.89 -69.86 27.81
C HIS A 539 -38.02 -70.49 29.21
N GLN A 540 -39.28 -70.77 29.56
CA GLN A 540 -39.62 -71.99 30.29
C GLN A 540 -39.31 -73.20 29.41
#